data_AF-A0A915N4C1-F1
#
_entry.id   AF-A0A915N4C1-F1
#
_cell.length_a   1.000
_cell.length_b   1.000
_cell.length_c   1.000
_cell.angle_alpha   90.00
_cell.angle_beta   90.00
_cell.angle_gamma   90.00
#
_symmetry.space_group_name_H-M   'P 1'
#
loop_
_entity.id
_entity.type
_entity.pdbx_description
1 polymer ?
#
loop_
_entity_poly.entity_id
_entity_poly.type
_entity_poly.pdbx_seq_one_letter_code
_entity_poly.pdbx_strand_id
1 'polypeptide(L)'
;YLYEFYDDKRSILDSINWNNWLHRPGMPPQKPTFDETLLKICKSLANKWLYGSDKEINELGAIEFEEMMTAQKEKFFSLLDVDISSGSAHSFNHERIEIMEKKYSLNTTGNCDVKCQWILVALQAKWEPIIPIALKFVSDIGRVKYVRPCYQRMFEWKVSRESALETFEKNKPRMHNFTIQFVQSLLNNKNKMGANNEMVGNN
;
A
#
# COMPACT_ATOMS: atom_id res chain seq x y z
N TYR A 1 8.62 30.39 25.63
CA TYR A 1 8.34 30.70 24.22
C TYR A 1 6.89 30.42 23.80
N LEU A 2 6.37 29.17 23.79
CA LEU A 2 4.99 28.90 23.33
C LEU A 2 3.91 29.64 24.14
N TYR A 3 3.99 29.58 25.47
CA TYR A 3 3.09 30.27 26.41
C TYR A 3 3.29 31.79 26.44
N GLU A 4 4.47 32.27 26.04
CA GLU A 4 4.76 33.70 25.95
C GLU A 4 4.20 34.29 24.65
N PHE A 5 4.23 33.51 23.57
CA PHE A 5 3.71 33.91 22.25
C PHE A 5 2.18 33.83 22.17
N TYR A 6 1.57 32.86 22.84
CA TYR A 6 0.11 32.67 22.93
C TYR A 6 -0.40 32.88 24.36
N ASP A 7 -0.07 34.04 24.94
CA ASP A 7 -0.43 34.38 26.32
C ASP A 7 -1.95 34.46 26.55
N ASP A 8 -2.72 34.76 25.52
CA ASP A 8 -4.18 34.80 25.52
C ASP A 8 -4.84 33.40 25.54
N LYS A 9 -4.08 32.34 25.25
CA LYS A 9 -4.60 30.96 25.06
C LYS A 9 -4.07 29.96 26.07
N ARG A 10 -3.52 30.42 27.21
CA ARG A 10 -2.93 29.54 28.24
C ARG A 10 -3.87 28.42 28.68
N SER A 11 -5.14 28.74 28.94
CA SER A 11 -6.15 27.75 29.36
C SER A 11 -6.36 26.64 28.33
N ILE A 12 -6.30 26.96 27.03
CA ILE A 12 -6.40 25.99 25.94
C ILE A 12 -5.13 25.13 25.91
N LEU A 13 -3.95 25.75 26.00
CA LEU A 13 -2.67 25.04 25.99
C LEU A 13 -2.53 24.10 27.19
N ASP A 14 -3.03 24.50 28.37
CA ASP A 14 -3.02 23.67 29.58
C ASP A 14 -3.98 22.48 29.50
N SER A 15 -5.04 22.59 28.68
CA SER A 15 -5.97 21.47 28.43
C SER A 15 -5.38 20.39 27.53
N ILE A 16 -4.30 20.69 26.79
CA ILE A 16 -3.64 19.75 25.89
C ILE A 16 -2.73 18.83 26.71
N ASN A 17 -2.92 17.52 26.59
CA ASN A 17 -2.03 16.54 27.19
C ASN A 17 -0.71 16.45 26.40
N TRP A 18 0.19 17.42 26.59
CA TRP A 18 1.47 17.51 25.89
C TRP A 18 2.34 16.27 26.06
N ASN A 19 2.32 15.65 27.24
CA ASN A 19 3.10 14.44 27.48
C ASN A 19 2.62 13.27 26.59
N ASN A 20 1.29 13.13 26.45
CA ASN A 20 0.73 12.11 25.57
C ASN A 20 1.02 12.42 24.09
N TRP A 21 0.94 13.69 23.68
CA TRP A 21 1.23 14.10 22.30
C TRP A 21 2.70 14.00 21.90
N LEU A 22 3.63 14.31 22.81
CA LEU A 22 5.06 14.43 22.49
C LEU A 22 5.89 13.19 22.84
N HIS A 23 5.44 12.38 23.81
CA HIS A 23 6.28 11.34 24.39
C HIS A 23 5.64 9.95 24.42
N ARG A 24 4.33 9.80 24.22
CA ARG A 24 3.69 8.49 24.17
C ARG A 24 3.65 7.94 22.73
N PRO A 25 3.96 6.64 22.53
CA PRO A 25 3.87 6.02 21.23
C PRO A 25 2.41 5.70 20.86
N GLY A 26 2.13 5.55 19.57
CA GLY A 26 0.82 5.12 19.05
C GLY A 26 0.04 6.24 18.36
N MET A 27 -1.27 6.01 18.18
CA MET A 27 -2.16 7.00 17.59
C MET A 27 -2.42 8.13 18.60
N PRO A 28 -2.46 9.40 18.16
CA PRO A 28 -2.81 10.52 19.03
C PRO A 28 -4.16 10.29 19.71
N PRO A 29 -4.32 10.74 20.97
CA PRO A 29 -5.51 10.46 21.79
C PRO A 29 -6.77 11.12 21.22
N GLN A 30 -6.63 12.20 20.46
CA GLN A 30 -7.74 12.90 19.85
C GLN A 30 -7.60 12.83 18.32
N LYS A 31 -8.61 12.24 17.68
CA LYS A 31 -8.73 12.26 16.22
C LYS A 31 -9.42 13.56 15.80
N PRO A 32 -8.78 14.43 15.02
CA PRO A 32 -9.44 15.61 14.46
C PRO A 32 -10.59 15.21 13.54
N THR A 33 -11.58 16.08 13.44
CA THR A 33 -12.63 15.96 12.42
C THR A 33 -12.11 16.49 11.10
N PHE A 34 -12.14 15.66 10.05
CA PHE A 34 -11.73 16.04 8.71
C PHE A 34 -12.94 16.09 7.80
N ASP A 35 -12.90 16.99 6.80
CA ASP A 35 -13.85 16.91 5.70
C ASP A 35 -13.61 15.61 4.91
N GLU A 36 -14.68 14.84 4.71
CA GLU A 36 -14.62 13.56 4.00
C GLU A 36 -15.21 13.65 2.58
N THR A 37 -15.47 14.84 2.04
CA THR A 37 -16.19 15.01 0.78
C THR A 37 -15.49 14.30 -0.38
N LEU A 38 -14.17 14.49 -0.52
CA LEU A 38 -13.37 13.81 -1.55
C LEU A 38 -13.16 12.32 -1.26
N LEU A 39 -13.24 11.91 0.01
CA LEU A 39 -13.07 10.53 0.43
C LEU A 39 -14.30 9.68 0.10
N LYS A 40 -15.51 10.27 0.11
CA LYS A 40 -16.76 9.57 -0.26
C LYS A 40 -16.69 8.99 -1.67
N ILE A 41 -16.11 9.71 -2.61
CA ILE A 41 -15.93 9.25 -4.00
C ILE A 41 -15.03 8.01 -4.02
N CYS A 42 -13.88 8.07 -3.34
CA CYS A 42 -12.94 6.96 -3.27
C CYS A 42 -13.56 5.71 -2.60
N LYS A 43 -14.30 5.91 -1.50
CA LYS A 43 -15.03 4.85 -0.78
C LYS A 43 -16.11 4.23 -1.64
N SER A 44 -16.89 5.05 -2.36
CA SER A 44 -17.95 4.56 -3.24
C SER A 44 -17.40 3.66 -4.34
N LEU A 45 -16.35 4.11 -5.05
CA LEU A 45 -15.73 3.31 -6.10
C LEU A 45 -15.08 2.03 -5.55
N ALA A 46 -14.36 2.13 -4.43
CA ALA A 46 -13.76 0.95 -3.78
C ALA A 46 -14.82 -0.09 -3.39
N ASN A 47 -15.94 0.34 -2.80
CA ASN A 47 -17.02 -0.56 -2.41
C ASN A 47 -17.68 -1.23 -3.61
N LYS A 48 -17.87 -0.50 -4.72
CA LYS A 48 -18.37 -1.10 -5.97
C LYS A 48 -17.45 -2.23 -6.41
N TRP A 49 -16.14 -2.02 -6.41
CA TRP A 49 -15.15 -3.04 -6.80
C TRP A 49 -15.08 -4.25 -5.86
N LEU A 50 -15.14 -4.01 -4.54
CA LEU A 50 -15.01 -5.05 -3.53
C LEU A 50 -16.27 -5.89 -3.38
N TYR A 51 -17.45 -5.25 -3.44
CA TYR A 51 -18.72 -5.85 -3.02
C TYR A 51 -19.81 -5.85 -4.09
N GLY A 52 -19.65 -5.10 -5.18
CA GLY A 52 -20.60 -5.10 -6.29
C GLY A 52 -20.68 -6.47 -6.97
N SER A 53 -21.80 -6.75 -7.61
CA SER A 53 -22.00 -7.93 -8.46
C SER A 53 -21.19 -7.86 -9.76
N ASP A 54 -20.94 -8.99 -10.41
CA ASP A 54 -20.14 -9.01 -11.63
C ASP A 54 -20.80 -8.21 -12.78
N LYS A 55 -22.14 -8.12 -12.79
CA LYS A 55 -22.86 -7.25 -13.72
C LYS A 55 -22.55 -5.77 -13.46
N GLU A 56 -22.62 -5.33 -12.20
CA GLU A 56 -22.30 -3.94 -11.84
C GLU A 56 -20.86 -3.59 -12.20
N ILE A 57 -19.90 -4.47 -11.90
CA ILE A 57 -18.49 -4.29 -12.27
C ILE A 57 -18.32 -4.12 -13.78
N ASN A 58 -18.99 -4.96 -14.58
CA ASN A 58 -18.91 -4.88 -16.04
C ASN A 58 -19.51 -3.58 -16.58
N GLU A 59 -20.56 -3.07 -15.96
CA GLU A 59 -21.21 -1.79 -16.31
C GLU A 59 -20.44 -0.55 -15.81
N LEU A 60 -19.48 -0.69 -14.90
CA LEU A 60 -18.65 0.44 -14.44
C LEU A 60 -17.88 1.07 -15.60
N GLY A 61 -18.04 2.37 -15.78
CA GLY A 61 -17.25 3.16 -16.73
C GLY A 61 -15.83 3.45 -16.23
N ALA A 62 -14.94 3.84 -17.15
CA ALA A 62 -13.60 4.32 -16.83
C ALA A 62 -13.58 5.74 -16.27
N ILE A 63 -14.59 6.56 -16.64
CA ILE A 63 -14.66 8.00 -16.36
C ILE A 63 -14.54 8.31 -14.87
N GLU A 64 -15.28 7.59 -14.01
CA GLU A 64 -15.26 7.81 -12.55
C GLU A 64 -13.85 7.64 -11.97
N PHE A 65 -13.04 6.73 -12.52
CA PHE A 65 -11.66 6.54 -12.11
C PHE A 65 -10.73 7.56 -12.78
N GLU A 66 -10.91 7.85 -14.08
CA GLU A 66 -10.04 8.74 -14.84
C GLU A 66 -10.04 10.17 -14.30
N GLU A 67 -11.22 10.69 -13.95
CA GLU A 67 -11.43 12.03 -13.39
C GLU A 67 -10.86 12.19 -11.96
N MET A 68 -10.57 11.09 -11.27
CA MET A 68 -9.95 11.16 -9.94
C MET A 68 -8.54 11.72 -9.99
N MET A 69 -8.23 12.59 -9.04
CA MET A 69 -6.89 13.07 -8.78
C MET A 69 -5.97 11.91 -8.34
N THR A 70 -4.66 12.06 -8.53
CA THR A 70 -3.66 11.07 -8.10
C THR A 70 -3.83 10.65 -6.64
N ALA A 71 -4.05 11.60 -5.73
CA ALA A 71 -4.25 11.30 -4.30
C ALA A 71 -5.53 10.50 -4.03
N GLN A 72 -6.59 10.73 -4.80
CA GLN A 72 -7.82 9.96 -4.71
C GLN A 72 -7.62 8.54 -5.25
N LYS A 73 -6.88 8.38 -6.35
CA LYS A 73 -6.49 7.07 -6.90
C LYS A 73 -5.63 6.28 -5.90
N GLU A 74 -4.63 6.91 -5.30
CA GLU A 74 -3.84 6.29 -4.22
C GLU A 74 -4.74 5.85 -3.06
N LYS A 75 -5.70 6.70 -2.66
CA LYS A 75 -6.63 6.35 -1.56
C LYS A 75 -7.57 5.22 -1.94
N PHE A 76 -8.07 5.19 -3.17
CA PHE A 76 -8.90 4.10 -3.70
C PHE A 76 -8.16 2.75 -3.61
N PHE A 77 -6.94 2.65 -4.14
CA PHE A 77 -6.15 1.42 -4.04
C PHE A 77 -5.81 1.05 -2.59
N SER A 78 -5.53 2.03 -1.73
CA SER A 78 -5.32 1.78 -0.30
C SER A 78 -6.55 1.18 0.39
N LEU A 79 -7.77 1.53 -0.03
CA LEU A 79 -8.99 0.92 0.50
C LEU A 79 -9.12 -0.54 0.03
N LEU A 80 -8.87 -0.80 -1.26
CA LEU A 80 -8.85 -2.17 -1.79
C LEU A 80 -7.84 -3.05 -1.05
N ASP A 81 -6.61 -2.55 -0.86
CA ASP A 81 -5.53 -3.29 -0.22
C ASP A 81 -5.86 -3.71 1.22
N VAL A 82 -6.50 -2.80 1.98
CA VAL A 82 -6.93 -3.08 3.35
C VAL A 82 -7.96 -4.20 3.37
N ASP A 83 -9.00 -4.12 2.54
CA ASP A 83 -10.09 -5.11 2.50
C ASP A 83 -9.65 -6.48 1.98
N ILE A 84 -8.75 -6.52 0.99
CA ILE A 84 -8.15 -7.78 0.51
C ILE A 84 -7.30 -8.41 1.63
N SER A 85 -6.54 -7.59 2.35
CA SER A 85 -5.67 -8.07 3.44
C SER A 85 -6.46 -8.57 4.65
N SER A 86 -7.61 -7.98 4.97
CA SER A 86 -8.49 -8.47 6.04
C SER A 86 -9.29 -9.72 5.67
N GLY A 87 -9.26 -10.15 4.41
CA GLY A 87 -10.09 -11.26 3.93
C GLY A 87 -11.60 -10.96 3.91
N SER A 88 -12.00 -9.69 4.09
CA SER A 88 -13.39 -9.24 4.00
C SER A 88 -13.89 -9.22 2.56
N ALA A 89 -12.96 -9.04 1.61
CA ALA A 89 -13.22 -9.00 0.17
C ALA A 89 -13.42 -10.40 -0.43
N HIS A 90 -14.50 -11.10 -0.05
CA HIS A 90 -14.81 -12.46 -0.51
C HIS A 90 -14.92 -12.57 -2.05
N SER A 91 -15.26 -11.46 -2.72
CA SER A 91 -15.52 -11.40 -4.16
C SER A 91 -14.33 -10.92 -4.99
N PHE A 92 -13.24 -10.43 -4.36
CA PHE A 92 -12.11 -9.83 -5.09
C PHE A 92 -11.16 -10.93 -5.61
N ASN A 93 -11.53 -11.51 -6.75
CA ASN A 93 -10.81 -12.58 -7.41
C ASN A 93 -9.91 -12.07 -8.56
N HIS A 94 -9.15 -12.99 -9.18
CA HIS A 94 -8.27 -12.66 -10.32
C HIS A 94 -9.02 -12.08 -11.53
N GLU A 95 -10.26 -12.50 -11.77
CA GLU A 95 -11.09 -12.00 -12.87
C GLU A 95 -11.40 -10.51 -12.70
N ARG A 96 -11.76 -10.07 -11.48
CA ARG A 96 -12.00 -8.65 -11.19
C ARG A 96 -10.76 -7.79 -11.38
N ILE A 97 -9.58 -8.30 -11.00
CA ILE A 97 -8.30 -7.61 -11.22
C ILE A 97 -8.04 -7.45 -12.71
N GLU A 98 -8.31 -8.49 -13.49
CA GLU A 98 -8.17 -8.44 -14.94
C GLU A 98 -9.15 -7.45 -15.58
N ILE A 99 -10.40 -7.40 -15.12
CA ILE A 99 -11.38 -6.41 -15.58
C ILE A 99 -10.94 -4.99 -15.19
N MET A 100 -10.44 -4.79 -13.97
CA MET A 100 -9.92 -3.49 -13.51
C MET A 100 -8.75 -3.02 -14.37
N GLU A 101 -7.81 -3.91 -14.66
CA GLU A 101 -6.69 -3.64 -15.54
C GLU A 101 -7.17 -3.22 -16.93
N LYS A 102 -8.08 -4.00 -17.53
CA LYS A 102 -8.62 -3.69 -18.87
C LYS A 102 -9.34 -2.35 -18.92
N LYS A 103 -10.10 -2.01 -17.86
CA LYS A 103 -10.87 -0.76 -17.80
C LYS A 103 -10.00 0.46 -17.57
N TYR A 104 -8.97 0.36 -16.75
CA TYR A 104 -8.18 1.51 -16.29
C TYR A 104 -6.76 1.57 -16.85
N SER A 105 -6.32 0.56 -17.60
CA SER A 105 -4.98 0.47 -18.20
C SER A 105 -3.84 0.71 -17.19
N LEU A 106 -3.91 0.04 -16.03
CA LEU A 106 -3.02 0.32 -14.90
C LEU A 106 -1.60 -0.23 -15.10
N ASN A 107 -1.42 -1.30 -15.88
CA ASN A 107 -0.10 -1.84 -16.19
C ASN A 107 0.75 -0.87 -17.03
N THR A 108 0.09 -0.08 -17.89
CA THR A 108 0.72 0.87 -18.82
C THR A 108 0.74 2.30 -18.29
N THR A 109 0.14 2.57 -17.13
CA THR A 109 0.11 3.92 -16.56
C THR A 109 1.53 4.47 -16.33
N GLY A 110 1.73 5.74 -16.72
CA GLY A 110 3.00 6.46 -16.52
C GLY A 110 3.13 7.08 -15.12
N ASN A 111 2.03 7.17 -14.37
CA ASN A 111 2.05 7.74 -13.03
C ASN A 111 2.62 6.73 -12.03
N CYS A 112 3.82 6.99 -11.50
CA CYS A 112 4.53 6.07 -10.62
C CYS A 112 3.81 5.81 -9.29
N ASP A 113 3.11 6.80 -8.74
CA ASP A 113 2.35 6.64 -7.50
C ASP A 113 1.16 5.70 -7.71
N VAL A 114 0.38 5.92 -8.78
CA VAL A 114 -0.74 5.06 -9.17
C VAL A 114 -0.24 3.64 -9.50
N LYS A 115 0.82 3.55 -10.32
CA LYS A 115 1.40 2.26 -10.72
C LYS A 115 1.89 1.45 -9.52
N CYS A 116 2.55 2.10 -8.56
CA CYS A 116 2.99 1.44 -7.35
C CYS A 116 1.80 0.86 -6.60
N GLN A 117 0.76 1.66 -6.33
CA GLN A 117 -0.41 1.19 -5.58
C GLN A 117 -1.14 0.05 -6.29
N TRP A 118 -1.27 0.14 -7.61
CA TRP A 118 -1.82 -0.95 -8.43
C TRP A 118 -1.02 -2.24 -8.28
N ILE A 119 0.31 -2.18 -8.42
CA ILE A 119 1.20 -3.33 -8.25
C ILE A 119 1.02 -3.95 -6.86
N LEU A 120 0.90 -3.13 -5.81
CA LEU A 120 0.71 -3.64 -4.45
C LEU A 120 -0.62 -4.38 -4.30
N VAL A 121 -1.72 -3.82 -4.80
CA VAL A 121 -3.05 -4.47 -4.76
C VAL A 121 -3.05 -5.78 -5.55
N ALA A 122 -2.50 -5.80 -6.76
CA ALA A 122 -2.44 -6.99 -7.58
C ALA A 122 -1.53 -8.08 -7.00
N LEU A 123 -0.39 -7.71 -6.40
CA LEU A 123 0.45 -8.66 -5.65
C LEU A 123 -0.26 -9.19 -4.41
N GLN A 124 -0.98 -8.34 -3.67
CA GLN A 124 -1.75 -8.73 -2.49
C GLN A 124 -2.79 -9.79 -2.83
N ALA A 125 -3.46 -9.61 -3.97
CA ALA A 125 -4.45 -10.55 -4.47
C ALA A 125 -3.85 -11.72 -5.29
N LYS A 126 -2.52 -11.85 -5.33
CA LYS A 126 -1.79 -12.97 -5.96
C LYS A 126 -2.07 -13.16 -7.45
N TRP A 127 -2.29 -12.06 -8.17
CA TRP A 127 -2.51 -12.09 -9.63
C TRP A 127 -1.19 -12.20 -10.41
N GLU A 128 -0.84 -13.41 -10.86
CA GLU A 128 0.47 -13.74 -11.47
C GLU A 128 0.94 -12.83 -12.62
N PRO A 129 0.07 -12.34 -13.51
CA PRO A 129 0.49 -11.42 -14.58
C PRO A 129 1.15 -10.12 -14.08
N ILE A 130 0.97 -9.73 -12.80
CA ILE A 130 1.63 -8.55 -12.25
C ILE A 130 3.14 -8.74 -12.01
N ILE A 131 3.61 -9.97 -11.82
CA ILE A 131 5.00 -10.26 -11.44
C ILE A 131 6.02 -9.59 -12.37
N PRO A 132 5.99 -9.80 -13.71
CA PRO A 132 6.96 -9.16 -14.61
C PRO A 132 6.88 -7.62 -14.56
N ILE A 133 5.70 -7.06 -14.31
CA ILE A 133 5.48 -5.62 -14.22
C ILE A 133 6.07 -5.07 -12.93
N ALA A 134 5.90 -5.77 -11.81
CA ALA A 134 6.49 -5.44 -10.53
C ALA A 134 8.03 -5.49 -10.59
N LEU A 135 8.60 -6.55 -11.18
CA LEU A 135 10.04 -6.71 -11.34
C LEU A 135 10.65 -5.60 -12.22
N LYS A 136 10.00 -5.26 -13.33
CA LYS A 136 10.41 -4.13 -14.17
C LYS A 136 10.34 -2.81 -13.40
N PHE A 137 9.24 -2.56 -12.68
CA PHE A 137 9.03 -1.33 -11.94
C PHE A 137 10.11 -1.08 -10.86
N VAL A 138 10.49 -2.11 -10.09
CA VAL A 138 11.56 -1.99 -9.08
C VAL A 138 12.96 -1.94 -9.69
N SER A 139 13.12 -2.36 -10.95
CA SER A 139 14.37 -2.23 -11.71
C SER A 139 14.55 -0.81 -12.26
N ASP A 140 13.46 -0.20 -12.71
CA ASP A 140 13.47 1.13 -13.32
C ASP A 140 13.51 2.26 -12.28
N ILE A 141 12.97 2.03 -11.07
CA ILE A 141 12.83 3.07 -10.03
C ILE A 141 13.57 2.70 -8.75
N GLY A 142 14.45 3.59 -8.27
CA GLY A 142 15.24 3.39 -7.05
C GLY A 142 14.64 3.97 -5.76
N ARG A 143 13.50 4.68 -5.82
CA ARG A 143 12.89 5.36 -4.66
C ARG A 143 12.35 4.36 -3.65
N VAL A 144 12.88 4.37 -2.43
CA VAL A 144 12.52 3.44 -1.35
C VAL A 144 11.02 3.40 -1.06
N LYS A 145 10.29 4.54 -1.21
CA LYS A 145 8.81 4.61 -1.10
C LYS A 145 8.11 3.51 -1.90
N TYR A 146 8.64 3.16 -3.08
CA TYR A 146 8.04 2.19 -3.99
C TYR A 146 8.74 0.83 -3.92
N VAL A 147 10.07 0.84 -3.94
CA VAL A 147 10.88 -0.38 -4.01
C VAL A 147 10.62 -1.29 -2.80
N ARG A 148 10.59 -0.70 -1.60
CA ARG A 148 10.43 -1.46 -0.35
C ARG A 148 9.11 -2.24 -0.30
N PRO A 149 7.92 -1.62 -0.44
CA PRO A 149 6.67 -2.37 -0.36
C PRO A 149 6.48 -3.38 -1.52
N CYS A 150 7.00 -3.09 -2.71
CA CYS A 150 6.94 -4.05 -3.83
C CYS A 150 7.78 -5.30 -3.54
N TYR A 151 9.04 -5.15 -3.13
CA TYR A 151 9.87 -6.31 -2.75
C TYR A 151 9.31 -7.06 -1.56
N GLN A 152 8.76 -6.35 -0.56
CA GLN A 152 8.13 -6.99 0.59
C GLN A 152 7.03 -7.96 0.15
N ARG A 153 6.07 -7.50 -0.67
CA ARG A 153 4.98 -8.36 -1.17
C ARG A 153 5.50 -9.50 -2.05
N MET A 154 6.44 -9.23 -2.95
CA MET A 154 7.01 -10.28 -3.78
C MET A 154 7.74 -11.36 -2.97
N PHE A 155 8.42 -10.97 -1.88
CA PHE A 155 9.06 -11.94 -0.98
C PHE A 155 8.05 -12.70 -0.10
N GLU A 156 6.87 -12.14 0.17
CA GLU A 156 5.75 -12.79 0.87
C GLU A 156 5.04 -13.83 0.02
N TRP A 157 5.04 -13.64 -1.29
CA TRP A 157 4.43 -14.56 -2.21
C TRP A 157 5.43 -15.55 -2.82
N LYS A 158 5.29 -16.84 -2.47
CA LYS A 158 6.18 -17.94 -2.89
C LYS A 158 6.50 -17.94 -4.39
N VAL A 159 5.50 -17.74 -5.25
CA VAL A 159 5.64 -17.78 -6.73
C VAL A 159 6.59 -16.69 -7.24
N SER A 160 6.51 -15.48 -6.67
CA SER A 160 7.30 -14.33 -7.13
C SER A 160 8.65 -14.17 -6.43
N ARG A 161 8.89 -14.92 -5.36
CA ARG A 161 10.04 -14.72 -4.47
C ARG A 161 11.38 -14.95 -5.15
N GLU A 162 11.51 -16.05 -5.89
CA GLU A 162 12.77 -16.42 -6.57
C GLU A 162 13.13 -15.37 -7.63
N SER A 163 12.21 -15.04 -8.53
CA SER A 163 12.45 -14.01 -9.55
C SER A 163 12.75 -12.63 -8.96
N ALA A 164 12.15 -12.29 -7.80
CA ALA A 164 12.46 -11.06 -7.08
C ALA A 164 13.89 -11.06 -6.50
N LEU A 165 14.36 -12.19 -5.96
CA LEU A 165 15.73 -12.33 -5.45
C LEU A 165 16.76 -12.21 -6.58
N GLU A 166 16.54 -12.92 -7.69
CA GLU A 166 17.40 -12.84 -8.87
C GLU A 166 17.49 -11.42 -9.42
N THR A 167 16.34 -10.76 -9.56
CA THR A 167 16.26 -9.37 -10.03
C THR A 167 16.98 -8.42 -9.07
N PHE A 168 16.82 -8.61 -7.76
CA PHE A 168 17.52 -7.81 -6.77
C PHE A 168 19.04 -7.96 -6.89
N GLU A 169 19.57 -9.18 -6.89
CA GLU A 169 21.02 -9.41 -6.97
C GLU A 169 21.60 -8.92 -8.31
N LYS A 170 20.87 -9.07 -9.42
CA LYS A 170 21.25 -8.51 -10.72
C LYS A 170 21.35 -6.99 -10.71
N ASN A 171 20.40 -6.30 -10.08
CA ASN A 171 20.33 -4.84 -10.09
C ASN A 171 21.16 -4.18 -8.98
N LYS A 172 21.52 -4.93 -7.93
CA LYS A 172 22.24 -4.46 -6.74
C LYS A 172 23.46 -3.58 -7.05
N PRO A 173 24.32 -3.87 -8.05
CA PRO A 173 25.46 -2.99 -8.37
C PRO A 173 25.06 -1.58 -8.84
N ARG A 174 23.83 -1.40 -9.33
CA ARG A 174 23.29 -0.14 -9.85
C ARG A 174 22.36 0.57 -8.87
N MET A 175 22.02 -0.08 -7.75
CA MET A 175 21.10 0.47 -6.76
C MET A 175 21.83 1.39 -5.79
N HIS A 176 21.12 2.40 -5.28
CA HIS A 176 21.64 3.23 -4.19
C HIS A 176 21.79 2.39 -2.90
N ASN A 177 22.90 2.54 -2.18
CA ASN A 177 23.24 1.75 -0.98
C ASN A 177 22.10 1.73 0.06
N PHE A 178 21.41 2.85 0.27
CA PHE A 178 20.26 2.91 1.18
C PHE A 178 19.11 1.98 0.77
N THR A 179 18.82 1.88 -0.53
CA THR A 179 17.79 0.99 -1.06
C THR A 179 18.20 -0.47 -0.89
N ILE A 180 19.48 -0.79 -1.14
CA ILE A 180 20.05 -2.13 -0.92
C ILE A 180 19.86 -2.58 0.53
N GLN A 181 20.24 -1.73 1.49
CA GLN A 181 20.12 -2.02 2.93
C GLN A 181 18.68 -2.34 3.32
N PHE A 182 17.70 -1.59 2.82
CA PHE A 182 16.29 -1.90 3.08
C PHE A 182 15.85 -3.23 2.51
N VAL A 183 16.15 -3.51 1.23
CA VAL A 183 15.74 -4.78 0.61
C VAL A 183 16.39 -5.97 1.30
N GLN A 184 17.67 -5.86 1.69
CA GLN A 184 18.36 -6.85 2.51
C GLN A 184 17.71 -7.05 3.88
N SER A 185 17.28 -5.97 4.54
CA SER A 185 16.59 -6.06 5.84
C SER A 185 15.30 -6.88 5.77
N LEU A 186 14.58 -6.83 4.65
CA LEU A 186 13.36 -7.61 4.43
C LEU A 186 13.65 -9.12 4.38
N LEU A 187 14.78 -9.51 3.81
CA LEU A 187 15.21 -10.92 3.75
C LEU A 187 15.62 -11.43 5.14
N ASN A 188 16.35 -10.62 5.90
CA ASN A 188 16.84 -10.98 7.23
C ASN A 188 15.70 -11.10 8.26
N ASN A 189 14.69 -10.24 8.18
CA ASN A 189 13.55 -10.26 9.11
C ASN A 189 12.67 -11.52 8.97
N LYS A 190 12.61 -12.13 7.77
CA LYS A 190 11.89 -13.39 7.58
C LYS A 190 12.60 -14.60 8.17
N ASN A 191 13.93 -14.62 8.13
CA ASN A 191 14.72 -15.69 8.75
C ASN A 191 14.50 -15.71 10.28
N LYS A 192 14.26 -14.55 10.90
CA LYS A 192 13.90 -14.45 12.32
C LYS A 192 12.47 -14.93 12.63
N MET A 193 11.50 -14.62 11.77
CA MET A 193 10.10 -15.10 11.97
C MET A 193 9.94 -16.60 11.67
N GLY A 194 10.69 -17.17 10.72
CA GLY A 194 10.72 -18.60 10.46
C GLY A 194 11.32 -19.39 11.63
N ALA A 195 12.44 -18.92 12.19
CA ALA A 195 13.09 -19.55 13.34
C ALA A 195 12.23 -19.50 14.62
N ASN A 196 11.45 -18.44 14.81
CA ASN A 196 10.54 -18.34 15.97
C ASN A 196 9.32 -19.26 15.85
N ASN A 197 8.83 -19.54 14.64
CA ASN A 197 7.69 -20.45 14.46
C ASN A 197 8.09 -21.94 14.57
N GLU A 198 9.34 -22.30 14.26
CA GLU A 198 9.84 -23.67 14.47
C GLU A 198 10.10 -23.99 15.95
N MET A 199 10.39 -22.98 16.78
CA MET A 199 10.57 -23.17 18.23
C MET A 199 9.25 -23.28 19.02
N VAL A 200 8.11 -22.89 18.43
CA VAL A 200 6.78 -22.98 19.09
C VAL A 200 6.05 -24.29 18.74
N GLY A 201 6.49 -25.02 17.71
CA GLY A 201 5.92 -26.31 17.33
C GLY A 201 6.48 -27.54 18.07
N ASN A 202 7.36 -27.34 19.04
CA ASN A 202 8.07 -28.41 19.77
C ASN A 202 7.95 -28.26 21.30
N ASN A 203 6.79 -27.86 21.79
CA ASN A 203 6.42 -27.94 23.22
C ASN A 203 4.96 -28.39 23.38
#